data_AF-A0A7I7KZB2-F1
#
_entry.id   AF-A0A7I7KZB2-F1
#
_cell.length_a   1.000
_cell.length_b   1.000
_cell.length_c   1.000
_cell.angle_alpha   90.00
_cell.angle_beta   90.00
_cell.angle_gamma   90.00
#
_symmetry.space_group_name_H-M   'P 1'
#
loop_
_entity.id
_entity.type
_entity.pdbx_description
1 polymer ?
#
loop_
_entity_poly.entity_id
_entity_poly.type
_entity_poly.pdbx_seq_one_letter_code
_entity_poly.pdbx_strand_id
1 'polypeptide(L)'
;MVGEREPGEYGQPMTGQGGLSIDAIGDRQTALSARHAAAADADRILTGALASAHAATVEGVRRLDAIAAEIDGAVSNQAALGIDTAVGAREFQKFLVAKQREILAVVAQAHELDAAKKAVLDGLGEHYGVAAD
;
A
#
# COMPACT_ATOMS: atom_id res chain seq x y z
N MET A 1 80.43 37.35 -0.26
CA MET A 1 80.33 35.92 0.12
C MET A 1 79.62 35.88 1.45
N VAL A 2 78.45 35.29 1.70
CA VAL A 2 77.41 34.50 1.00
C VAL A 2 76.18 34.75 1.92
N GLY A 3 75.04 35.26 1.48
CA GLY A 3 74.03 34.56 0.68
C GLY A 3 73.09 33.72 1.56
N GLU A 4 71.85 34.20 1.75
CA GLU A 4 70.59 33.40 1.83
C GLU A 4 70.23 32.70 3.16
N ARG A 5 68.96 32.61 3.63
CA ARG A 5 67.62 33.01 3.16
C ARG A 5 66.66 32.89 4.37
N GLU A 6 65.49 33.51 4.25
CA GLU A 6 64.37 33.59 5.20
C GLU A 6 63.79 32.25 5.72
N PRO A 7 63.05 32.27 6.85
CA PRO A 7 62.38 31.10 7.42
C PRO A 7 61.18 30.66 6.58
N GLY A 8 61.33 29.52 5.88
CA GLY A 8 60.26 28.86 5.14
C GLY A 8 59.22 28.22 6.06
N GLU A 9 58.16 29.00 6.30
CA GLU A 9 56.74 28.65 6.29
C GLU A 9 56.35 27.15 6.20
N TYR A 10 55.66 26.71 7.27
CA TYR A 10 54.64 25.66 7.38
C TYR A 10 54.61 24.54 6.31
N GLY A 11 55.26 23.41 6.62
CA GLY A 11 54.78 22.10 6.16
C GLY A 11 53.52 21.73 6.94
N GLN A 12 52.36 22.26 6.53
CA GLN A 12 51.08 21.78 7.02
C GLN A 12 50.97 20.27 6.80
N PRO A 13 50.45 19.51 7.77
CA PRO A 13 50.25 18.09 7.57
C PRO A 13 49.23 17.89 6.45
N MET A 14 49.63 17.19 5.38
CA MET A 14 48.78 16.73 4.27
C MET A 14 47.67 15.74 4.71
N THR A 15 47.40 15.64 6.02
CA THR A 15 46.40 14.75 6.63
C THR A 15 45.00 15.34 6.64
N GLY A 16 44.81 16.61 6.30
CA GLY A 16 43.49 17.25 6.24
C GLY A 16 42.64 16.78 5.05
N GLN A 17 43.18 16.89 3.82
CA GLN A 17 42.38 16.72 2.61
C GLN A 17 42.02 15.25 2.30
N GLY A 18 42.92 14.32 2.61
CA GLY A 18 42.70 12.88 2.41
C GLY A 18 41.72 12.28 3.43
N GLY A 19 41.80 12.71 4.70
CA GLY A 19 40.86 12.30 5.75
C GLY A 19 39.44 12.81 5.49
N LEU A 20 39.29 14.10 5.14
CA LEU A 20 38.00 14.70 4.79
C LEU A 20 37.32 14.02 3.59
N SER A 21 38.10 13.52 2.62
CA SER A 21 37.59 12.78 1.46
C SER A 21 37.08 11.39 1.83
N ILE A 22 37.81 10.66 2.71
CA ILE A 22 37.40 9.34 3.18
C ILE A 22 36.13 9.43 4.05
N ASP A 23 36.06 10.44 4.93
CA ASP A 23 34.88 10.69 5.75
C ASP A 23 33.65 11.01 4.87
N ALA A 24 33.81 11.87 3.86
CA ALA A 24 32.73 12.19 2.92
C ALA A 24 32.23 10.97 2.12
N ILE A 25 33.12 10.04 1.76
CA ILE A 25 32.75 8.77 1.13
C ILE A 25 31.99 7.88 2.11
N GLY A 26 32.44 7.80 3.36
CA GLY A 26 31.77 7.04 4.43
C GLY A 26 30.36 7.55 4.73
N ASP A 27 30.20 8.87 4.80
CA ASP A 27 28.90 9.52 4.98
C ASP A 27 27.96 9.23 3.81
N ARG A 28 28.46 9.33 2.58
CA ARG A 28 27.68 9.02 1.37
C ARG A 28 27.27 7.56 1.31
N GLN A 29 28.15 6.64 1.69
CA GLN A 29 27.86 5.21 1.74
C GLN A 29 26.80 4.91 2.81
N THR A 30 26.89 5.53 3.99
CA THR A 30 25.91 5.40 5.06
C THR A 30 24.54 5.91 4.62
N ALA A 31 24.49 7.09 3.98
CA ALA A 31 23.27 7.65 3.43
C ALA A 31 22.65 6.74 2.35
N LEU A 32 23.47 6.16 1.47
CA LEU A 32 23.00 5.23 0.44
C LEU A 32 22.45 3.94 1.05
N SER A 33 23.15 3.34 2.02
CA SER A 33 22.66 2.16 2.74
C SER A 33 21.35 2.43 3.48
N ALA A 34 21.22 3.60 4.12
CA ALA A 34 19.98 4.02 4.77
C ALA A 34 18.82 4.16 3.75
N ARG A 35 19.08 4.77 2.58
CA ARG A 35 18.09 4.87 1.49
C ARG A 35 17.65 3.49 0.98
N HIS A 36 18.60 2.57 0.78
CA HIS A 36 18.27 1.20 0.35
C HIS A 36 17.45 0.44 1.40
N ALA A 37 17.77 0.59 2.68
CA ALA A 37 16.99 -0.02 3.76
C ALA A 37 15.54 0.53 3.77
N ALA A 38 15.38 1.86 3.68
CA ALA A 38 14.08 2.50 3.61
C ALA A 38 13.27 2.05 2.38
N ALA A 39 13.90 1.94 1.21
CA ALA A 39 13.24 1.41 0.00
C ALA A 39 12.81 -0.04 0.17
N ALA A 40 13.64 -0.90 0.78
CA ALA A 40 13.29 -2.29 1.02
C ALA A 40 12.15 -2.46 2.04
N ASP A 41 12.05 -1.57 3.04
CA ASP A 41 10.92 -1.53 3.97
C ASP A 41 9.64 -1.06 3.26
N ALA A 42 9.74 -0.02 2.44
CA ALA A 42 8.65 0.48 1.61
C ALA A 42 8.09 -0.60 0.66
N ASP A 43 8.96 -1.32 -0.04
CA ASP A 43 8.57 -2.43 -0.94
C ASP A 43 7.82 -3.55 -0.19
N ARG A 44 8.26 -3.87 1.04
CA ARG A 44 7.60 -4.87 1.89
C ARG A 44 6.20 -4.42 2.30
N ILE A 45 6.04 -3.15 2.70
CA ILE A 45 4.74 -2.57 3.05
C ILE A 45 3.81 -2.57 1.84
N LEU A 46 4.31 -2.13 0.68
CA LEU A 46 3.57 -2.10 -0.57
C LEU A 46 3.06 -3.49 -0.97
N THR A 47 3.95 -4.48 -0.94
CA THR A 47 3.60 -5.86 -1.30
C THR A 47 2.55 -6.45 -0.36
N GLY A 48 2.67 -6.18 0.94
CA GLY A 48 1.68 -6.59 1.93
C GLY A 48 0.31 -5.95 1.71
N ALA A 49 0.28 -4.64 1.44
CA ALA A 49 -0.94 -3.91 1.13
C ALA A 49 -1.60 -4.44 -0.16
N LEU A 50 -0.83 -4.72 -1.21
CA LEU A 50 -1.33 -5.27 -2.47
C LEU A 50 -1.87 -6.70 -2.32
N ALA A 51 -1.19 -7.55 -1.56
CA ALA A 51 -1.66 -8.91 -1.29
C ALA A 51 -2.98 -8.90 -0.51
N SER A 52 -3.08 -8.06 0.52
CA SER A 52 -4.31 -7.87 1.29
C SER A 52 -5.45 -7.33 0.42
N ALA A 53 -5.13 -6.36 -0.45
CA ALA A 53 -6.06 -5.80 -1.42
C ALA A 53 -6.67 -6.86 -2.33
N HIS A 54 -5.80 -7.67 -2.95
CA HIS A 54 -6.21 -8.72 -3.84
C HIS A 54 -7.08 -9.77 -3.13
N ALA A 55 -6.66 -10.21 -1.93
CA ALA A 55 -7.42 -11.18 -1.14
C ALA A 55 -8.84 -10.70 -0.84
N ALA A 56 -9.01 -9.44 -0.45
CA ALA A 56 -10.33 -8.88 -0.17
C ALA A 56 -11.18 -8.68 -1.43
N THR A 57 -10.56 -8.29 -2.56
CA THR A 57 -11.28 -8.21 -3.85
C THR A 57 -11.81 -9.58 -4.27
N VAL A 58 -10.98 -10.62 -4.20
CA VAL A 58 -11.39 -12.00 -4.53
C VAL A 58 -12.51 -12.48 -3.61
N GLU A 59 -12.41 -12.22 -2.30
CA GLU A 59 -13.46 -12.58 -1.35
C GLU A 59 -14.76 -11.80 -1.60
N GLY A 60 -14.65 -10.50 -1.93
CA GLY A 60 -15.80 -9.68 -2.30
C GLY A 60 -16.54 -10.23 -3.51
N VAL A 61 -15.81 -10.57 -4.59
CA VAL A 61 -16.38 -11.21 -5.79
C VAL A 61 -17.07 -12.52 -5.43
N ARG A 62 -16.40 -13.40 -4.69
CA ARG A 62 -16.96 -14.68 -4.25
C ARG A 62 -18.27 -14.51 -3.49
N ARG A 63 -18.35 -13.52 -2.60
CA ARG A 63 -19.57 -13.24 -1.82
C ARG A 63 -20.69 -12.69 -2.68
N LEU A 64 -20.39 -11.82 -3.65
CA LEU A 64 -21.38 -11.33 -4.60
C LEU A 64 -21.92 -12.46 -5.49
N ASP A 65 -21.06 -13.37 -5.95
CA ASP A 65 -21.47 -14.54 -6.73
C ASP A 65 -22.38 -15.48 -5.91
N ALA A 66 -22.09 -15.67 -4.62
CA ALA A 66 -22.95 -16.45 -3.74
C ALA A 66 -24.34 -15.80 -3.57
N ILE A 67 -24.40 -14.48 -3.37
CA ILE A 67 -25.67 -13.73 -3.29
C ILE A 67 -26.45 -13.85 -4.61
N ALA A 68 -25.78 -13.74 -5.75
CA ALA A 68 -26.41 -13.91 -7.06
C ALA A 68 -27.01 -15.32 -7.21
N ALA A 69 -26.25 -16.36 -6.86
CA ALA A 69 -26.73 -17.74 -6.91
C ALA A 69 -27.95 -17.98 -5.99
N GLU A 70 -27.97 -17.37 -4.81
CA GLU A 70 -29.14 -17.43 -3.91
C GLU A 70 -30.37 -16.74 -4.48
N ILE A 71 -30.19 -15.57 -5.12
CA ILE A 71 -31.27 -14.85 -5.80
C ILE A 71 -31.79 -15.67 -6.98
N ASP A 72 -30.91 -16.19 -7.84
CA ASP A 72 -31.27 -17.01 -9.00
C ASP A 72 -31.98 -18.29 -8.58
N GLY A 73 -31.54 -18.91 -7.48
CA GLY A 73 -32.21 -20.07 -6.88
C GLY A 73 -33.62 -19.75 -6.39
N ALA A 74 -33.83 -18.58 -5.79
CA ALA A 74 -35.16 -18.13 -5.36
C ALA A 74 -36.07 -17.78 -6.56
N VAL A 75 -35.51 -17.10 -7.57
CA VAL A 75 -36.21 -16.75 -8.82
C VAL A 75 -36.54 -17.98 -9.67
N SER A 76 -35.76 -19.05 -9.58
CA SER A 76 -36.07 -20.31 -10.26
C SER A 76 -37.18 -21.10 -9.53
N ASN A 77 -37.37 -20.84 -8.23
CA ASN A 77 -38.33 -21.55 -7.37
C ASN A 77 -39.54 -20.70 -6.96
N GLN A 78 -39.91 -19.68 -7.74
CA GLN A 78 -40.99 -18.72 -7.40
C GLN A 78 -42.33 -19.38 -7.08
N ALA A 79 -42.67 -20.46 -7.80
CA ALA A 79 -43.89 -21.21 -7.56
C ALA A 79 -43.89 -21.90 -6.17
N ALA A 80 -42.75 -22.45 -5.75
CA ALA A 80 -42.59 -23.04 -4.42
C ALA A 80 -42.60 -21.98 -3.31
N LEU A 81 -42.22 -20.74 -3.63
CA LEU A 81 -42.27 -19.59 -2.72
C LEU A 81 -43.66 -18.93 -2.65
N GLY A 82 -44.62 -19.36 -3.48
CA GLY A 82 -45.98 -18.83 -3.49
C GLY A 82 -46.03 -17.31 -3.75
N ILE A 83 -45.19 -16.81 -4.66
CA ILE A 83 -45.07 -15.36 -4.95
C ILE A 83 -46.37 -14.76 -5.51
N ASP A 84 -47.23 -15.59 -6.10
CA ASP A 84 -48.58 -15.23 -6.52
C ASP A 84 -49.53 -14.92 -5.35
N THR A 85 -49.14 -15.29 -4.13
CA THR A 85 -49.86 -14.94 -2.90
C THR A 85 -49.31 -13.67 -2.26
N ALA A 86 -50.16 -12.91 -1.58
CA ALA A 86 -49.73 -11.71 -0.86
C ALA A 86 -48.68 -12.00 0.23
N VAL A 87 -48.76 -13.18 0.87
CA VAL A 87 -47.80 -13.60 1.90
C VAL A 87 -46.45 -13.95 1.28
N GLY A 88 -46.43 -14.77 0.23
CA GLY A 88 -45.20 -15.15 -0.46
C GLY A 88 -44.50 -13.96 -1.11
N ALA A 89 -45.24 -13.04 -1.74
CA ALA A 89 -44.69 -11.79 -2.27
C ALA A 89 -44.01 -10.94 -1.18
N ARG A 90 -44.61 -10.85 0.01
CA ARG A 90 -44.04 -10.09 1.13
C ARG A 90 -42.77 -10.74 1.67
N GLU A 91 -42.74 -12.06 1.82
CA GLU A 91 -41.52 -12.76 2.27
C GLU A 91 -40.40 -12.67 1.23
N PHE A 92 -40.74 -12.79 -0.06
CA PHE A 92 -39.77 -12.60 -1.14
C PHE A 92 -39.21 -11.16 -1.15
N GLN A 93 -40.05 -10.15 -0.93
CA GLN A 93 -39.59 -8.76 -0.79
C GLN A 93 -38.61 -8.60 0.39
N LYS A 94 -38.91 -9.19 1.56
CA LYS A 94 -38.00 -9.15 2.72
C LYS A 94 -36.67 -9.82 2.41
N PHE A 95 -36.70 -10.97 1.74
CA PHE A 95 -35.51 -11.65 1.26
C PHE A 95 -34.67 -10.75 0.35
N LEU A 96 -35.27 -10.12 -0.66
CA LEU A 96 -34.56 -9.21 -1.57
C LEU A 96 -33.95 -8.00 -0.83
N VAL A 97 -34.68 -7.42 0.14
CA VAL A 97 -34.16 -6.32 0.96
C VAL A 97 -32.97 -6.79 1.81
N ALA A 98 -33.01 -8.02 2.34
CA ALA A 98 -31.87 -8.60 3.04
C ALA A 98 -30.66 -8.77 2.11
N LYS A 99 -30.86 -9.30 0.89
CA LYS A 99 -29.78 -9.42 -0.11
C LYS A 99 -29.22 -8.09 -0.55
N GLN A 100 -30.04 -7.07 -0.72
CA GLN A 100 -29.58 -5.71 -1.00
C GLN A 100 -28.64 -5.18 0.10
N ARG A 101 -28.96 -5.45 1.37
CA ARG A 101 -28.11 -5.05 2.50
C ARG A 101 -26.80 -5.83 2.55
N GLU A 102 -26.83 -7.13 2.25
CA GLU A 102 -25.61 -7.94 2.12
C GLU A 102 -24.69 -7.41 1.02
N ILE A 103 -25.24 -7.08 -0.16
CA ILE A 103 -24.49 -6.46 -1.26
C ILE A 103 -23.85 -5.14 -0.82
N LEU A 104 -24.63 -4.25 -0.19
CA LEU A 104 -24.12 -2.98 0.31
C LEU A 104 -22.98 -3.17 1.32
N ALA A 105 -23.07 -4.18 2.20
CA ALA A 105 -22.01 -4.48 3.15
C ALA A 105 -20.73 -4.97 2.46
N VAL A 106 -20.84 -5.82 1.43
CA VAL A 106 -19.67 -6.28 0.65
C VAL A 106 -18.99 -5.11 -0.06
N VAL A 107 -19.79 -4.23 -0.69
CA VAL A 107 -19.27 -3.04 -1.40
C VAL A 107 -18.62 -2.05 -0.43
N ALA A 108 -19.23 -1.81 0.73
CA ALA A 108 -18.65 -0.92 1.75
C ALA A 108 -17.30 -1.42 2.25
N GLN A 109 -17.17 -2.73 2.52
CA GLN A 109 -15.91 -3.34 2.94
C GLN A 109 -14.81 -3.18 1.89
N ALA A 110 -15.15 -3.32 0.60
CA ALA A 110 -14.20 -3.08 -0.48
C ALA A 110 -13.72 -1.62 -0.51
N HIS A 111 -14.63 -0.65 -0.35
CA HIS A 111 -14.29 0.77 -0.32
C HIS A 111 -13.41 1.17 0.88
N GLU A 112 -13.71 0.65 2.08
CA GLU A 112 -12.89 0.90 3.27
C GLU A 112 -11.45 0.43 3.06
N LEU A 113 -11.29 -0.74 2.44
CA LEU A 113 -9.97 -1.26 2.14
C LEU A 113 -9.23 -0.43 1.08
N ASP A 114 -9.92 0.05 0.05
CA ASP A 114 -9.33 0.94 -0.95
C ASP A 114 -8.85 2.26 -0.35
N ALA A 115 -9.59 2.84 0.61
CA ALA A 115 -9.17 4.03 1.33
C ALA A 115 -7.93 3.77 2.20
N ALA A 116 -7.89 2.64 2.92
CA ALA A 116 -6.72 2.23 3.70
C ALA A 116 -5.48 2.02 2.82
N LYS A 117 -5.64 1.37 1.66
CA LYS A 117 -4.55 1.20 0.68
C LYS A 117 -4.06 2.54 0.15
N LYS A 118 -4.96 3.46 -0.18
CA LYS A 118 -4.59 4.79 -0.64
C LYS A 118 -3.73 5.52 0.39
N ALA A 119 -4.10 5.45 1.67
CA ALA A 119 -3.30 6.04 2.74
C ALA A 119 -1.89 5.40 2.84
N VAL A 120 -1.77 4.08 2.64
CA VAL A 120 -0.47 3.40 2.58
C VAL A 120 0.36 3.88 1.38
N LEU A 121 -0.26 4.01 0.20
CA LEU A 121 0.42 4.49 -1.01
C LEU A 121 0.86 5.96 -0.87
N ASP A 122 0.03 6.82 -0.29
CA ASP A 122 0.36 8.22 -0.04
C ASP A 122 1.59 8.33 0.90
N GLY A 123 1.66 7.50 1.95
CA GLY A 123 2.82 7.44 2.85
C GLY A 123 4.08 6.86 2.19
N LEU A 124 3.95 5.92 1.27
CA LEU A 124 5.08 5.38 0.48
C LEU A 124 5.67 6.44 -0.46
N GLY A 125 4.84 7.34 -1.01
CA GLY A 125 5.29 8.43 -1.86
C GLY A 125 6.38 9.31 -1.21
N GLU A 126 6.33 9.48 0.11
CA GLU A 126 7.34 10.21 0.88
C GLU A 126 8.70 9.50 0.89
N HIS A 127 8.72 8.17 0.84
CA HIS A 127 9.94 7.36 0.85
C HIS A 127 10.62 7.25 -0.53
N TYR A 128 9.84 7.31 -1.62
CA TYR A 128 10.39 7.36 -2.98
C TYR A 128 10.71 8.78 -3.46
N GLY A 129 10.08 9.82 -2.89
CA GLY A 129 10.24 11.23 -3.27
C GLY A 129 11.61 11.86 -2.93
N VAL A 130 12.40 11.27 -2.03
CA VAL A 130 13.74 11.76 -1.66
C VAL A 130 14.83 11.40 -2.69
N ALA A 131 14.46 10.74 -3.78
CA ALA A 131 15.37 10.36 -4.87
C ALA A 131 15.55 11.44 -5.96
N ALA A 132 14.78 12.53 -5.94
CA ALA A 132 14.83 13.58 -6.94
C ALA A 132 15.18 14.95 -6.33
N ASP A 133 16.43 15.10 -5.90
CA ASP A 133 17.15 16.38 -5.79
C ASP A 133 18.65 16.12 -5.92
#